data_AF-A0A4Y9YHW8-F1
#
_entry.id   AF-A0A4Y9YHW8-F1
#
_cell.length_a   1.000
_cell.length_b   1.000
_cell.length_c   1.000
_cell.angle_alpha   90.00
_cell.angle_beta   90.00
_cell.angle_gamma   90.00
#
_symmetry.space_group_name_H-M   'P 1'
#
loop_
_entity.id
_entity.type
_entity.pdbx_description
1 polymer ?
#
loop_
_entity_poly.entity_id
_entity_poly.type
_entity_poly.pdbx_seq_one_letter_code
_entity_poly.pdbx_strand_id
1 'polypeptide(L)'
;MGEGSVDYLANVQAIQNLMGVFSDFYDAVLPVVPHLTHASPYTPIILTLILVSLLAILPLLLLLPPRPTFLFLGLFPLLCTHPFTLHTIPNILSGAQPIFNAVRTRLARLIDDDRLEDQHWRATLRDVELFENERSNLTFALEPGWVFVETEDWRPDMEGSWVTPGVADKNGWVYTNDAWLDPHSIPLEEWRTTGMTRRRRWTRRIYYDQNTDAEKSV
;
A
#
# COMPACT_ATOMS: atom_id res chain seq x y z
N MET A 1 -26.64 -36.21 0.91
CA MET A 1 -25.75 -35.04 0.94
C MET A 1 -24.48 -35.49 1.61
N GLY A 2 -23.43 -35.72 0.82
CA GLY A 2 -22.14 -36.23 1.32
C GLY A 2 -21.17 -35.08 1.53
N GLU A 3 -20.28 -35.23 2.51
CA GLU A 3 -19.17 -34.33 2.90
C GLU A 3 -18.18 -33.92 1.78
N GLY A 4 -18.41 -34.35 0.53
CA GLY A 4 -17.65 -33.95 -0.66
C GLY A 4 -18.48 -33.21 -1.73
N SER A 5 -19.75 -32.86 -1.46
CA SER A 5 -20.55 -32.09 -2.42
C SER A 5 -20.07 -30.65 -2.52
N VAL A 6 -20.17 -30.05 -3.71
CA VAL A 6 -19.73 -28.67 -4.00
C VAL A 6 -20.36 -27.68 -3.01
N ASP A 7 -21.63 -27.86 -2.66
CA ASP A 7 -22.35 -27.00 -1.70
C ASP A 7 -21.78 -27.11 -0.28
N TYR A 8 -21.28 -28.29 0.11
CA TYR A 8 -20.68 -28.50 1.43
C TYR A 8 -19.31 -27.82 1.50
N LEU A 9 -18.48 -27.99 0.47
CA LEU A 9 -17.17 -27.33 0.36
C LEU A 9 -17.30 -25.81 0.29
N ALA A 10 -18.29 -25.30 -0.46
CA ALA A 10 -18.56 -23.86 -0.53
C ALA A 10 -18.95 -23.29 0.84
N ASN A 11 -19.76 -24.02 1.62
CA ASN A 11 -20.13 -23.61 2.97
C ASN A 11 -18.95 -23.62 3.94
N VAL A 12 -18.10 -24.65 3.90
CA VAL A 12 -16.87 -24.72 4.72
C VAL A 12 -15.90 -23.59 4.34
N GLN A 13 -15.75 -23.29 3.05
CA GLN A 13 -14.93 -22.16 2.59
C GLN A 13 -15.50 -20.81 3.04
N ALA A 14 -16.82 -20.63 3.01
CA ALA A 14 -17.46 -19.42 3.53
C ALA A 14 -17.18 -19.22 5.03
N ILE A 15 -17.19 -20.30 5.81
CA ILE A 15 -16.83 -20.26 7.24
C ILE A 15 -15.36 -19.88 7.43
N GLN A 16 -14.45 -20.41 6.60
CA GLN A 16 -13.03 -20.08 6.65
C GLN A 16 -12.78 -18.61 6.31
N ASN A 17 -13.45 -18.10 5.28
CA ASN A 17 -13.39 -16.69 4.92
C ASN A 17 -13.92 -15.81 6.06
N LEU A 18 -15.02 -16.21 6.71
CA LEU A 18 -15.58 -15.48 7.85
C LEU A 18 -14.63 -15.47 9.05
N MET A 19 -13.97 -16.60 9.35
CA MET A 19 -12.99 -16.70 10.42
C MET A 19 -11.84 -15.71 10.19
N GLY A 20 -11.29 -15.67 8.98
CA GLY A 20 -10.22 -14.74 8.61
C GLY A 20 -10.66 -13.28 8.77
N VAL A 21 -11.81 -12.92 8.20
CA VAL A 21 -12.35 -11.55 8.29
C VAL A 21 -12.61 -11.12 9.74
N PHE A 22 -13.11 -12.02 10.59
CA PHE A 22 -13.34 -11.70 12.00
C PHE A 22 -12.01 -11.50 12.75
N SER A 23 -11.01 -12.35 12.50
CA SER A 23 -9.67 -12.20 13.10
C SER A 23 -9.03 -10.88 12.68
N ASP A 24 -9.03 -10.58 11.38
CA ASP A 24 -8.45 -9.33 10.86
C ASP A 24 -9.16 -8.10 11.42
N PHE A 25 -10.49 -8.14 11.53
CA PHE A 25 -11.26 -7.07 12.16
C PHE A 25 -10.94 -6.93 13.65
N TYR A 26 -10.85 -8.05 14.37
CA TYR A 26 -10.51 -8.06 15.79
C TYR A 26 -9.11 -7.48 16.02
N ASP A 27 -8.11 -7.92 15.25
CA ASP A 27 -6.73 -7.44 15.31
C ASP A 27 -6.62 -5.96 14.91
N ALA A 28 -7.47 -5.48 13.99
CA ALA A 28 -7.54 -4.07 13.63
C ALA A 28 -8.18 -3.19 14.72
N VAL A 29 -9.18 -3.71 15.45
CA VAL A 29 -9.91 -2.96 16.46
C VAL A 29 -9.20 -2.97 17.81
N LEU A 30 -8.58 -4.09 18.19
CA LEU A 30 -7.88 -4.27 19.47
C LEU A 30 -6.93 -3.12 19.86
N PRO A 31 -6.04 -2.61 18.99
CA PRO A 31 -5.14 -1.51 19.36
C PRO A 31 -5.87 -0.18 19.60
N VAL A 32 -7.09 -0.02 19.08
CA VAL A 32 -7.92 1.18 19.25
C VAL A 32 -8.69 1.15 20.57
N VAL A 33 -9.04 -0.04 21.08
CA VAL A 33 -9.83 -0.22 22.31
C VAL A 33 -9.24 0.50 23.53
N PRO A 34 -7.92 0.43 23.85
CA PRO A 34 -7.32 1.13 24.99
C PRO A 34 -7.46 2.67 24.94
N HIS A 35 -7.59 3.23 23.74
CA HIS A 35 -7.80 4.66 23.52
C HIS A 35 -9.26 5.07 23.75
N LEU A 36 -10.22 4.14 23.59
CA LEU A 36 -11.64 4.35 23.86
C LEU A 36 -12.01 4.11 25.33
N THR A 37 -11.33 3.17 26.01
CA THR A 37 -11.64 2.76 27.39
C THR A 37 -10.92 3.59 28.46
N HIS A 38 -10.31 4.72 28.09
CA HIS A 38 -9.52 5.58 28.99
C HIS A 38 -8.35 4.87 29.70
N ALA A 39 -7.90 3.73 29.18
CA ALA A 39 -6.83 2.94 29.78
C ALA A 39 -5.43 3.54 29.51
N SER A 40 -5.29 4.34 28.44
CA SER A 40 -4.02 4.99 28.07
C SER A 40 -3.94 6.43 28.58
N PRO A 41 -2.74 6.90 29.00
CA PRO A 41 -2.52 8.28 29.44
C PRO A 41 -2.75 9.34 28.34
N TYR A 42 -2.80 8.92 27.07
CA TYR A 42 -3.01 9.79 25.91
C TYR A 42 -4.49 10.04 25.58
N THR A 43 -5.40 9.24 26.14
CA THR A 43 -6.85 9.37 25.92
C THR A 43 -7.41 10.79 26.13
N PRO A 44 -7.11 11.49 27.24
CA PRO A 44 -7.63 12.85 27.45
C PRO A 44 -7.09 13.86 26.41
N ILE A 45 -5.87 13.67 25.92
CA ILE A 45 -5.27 14.55 24.89
C ILE A 45 -5.96 14.33 23.54
N ILE A 46 -6.22 13.08 23.17
CA ILE A 46 -6.95 12.75 21.95
C ILE A 46 -8.37 13.33 22.01
N LEU A 47 -9.06 13.19 23.15
CA LEU A 47 -10.39 13.73 23.35
C LEU A 47 -10.41 15.27 23.25
N THR A 48 -9.46 15.97 23.86
CA THR A 48 -9.40 17.44 23.77
C THR A 48 -9.11 17.89 22.34
N LEU A 49 -8.23 17.20 21.60
CA LEU A 49 -7.98 17.47 20.18
C LEU A 49 -9.23 17.26 19.32
N ILE A 50 -10.02 16.20 19.59
CA ILE A 50 -11.31 15.97 18.92
C ILE A 50 -12.31 17.07 19.27
N LEU A 51 -12.39 17.49 20.53
CA LEU A 51 -13.34 18.52 20.96
C LEU A 51 -12.96 19.89 20.38
N VAL A 52 -11.67 20.23 20.35
CA VAL A 52 -11.15 21.44 19.71
C VAL A 52 -11.39 21.41 18.21
N SER A 53 -11.17 20.28 17.53
CA SER A 53 -11.45 20.18 16.08
C SER A 53 -12.94 20.27 15.77
N LEU A 54 -13.80 19.65 16.58
CA LEU A 54 -15.26 19.77 16.48
C LEU A 54 -15.71 21.23 16.65
N LEU A 55 -15.18 21.92 17.67
CA LEU A 55 -15.50 23.32 17.94
C LEU A 55 -14.97 24.24 16.83
N ALA A 56 -13.82 23.92 16.24
CA ALA A 56 -13.26 24.65 15.10
C ALA A 56 -14.06 24.44 13.80
N ILE A 57 -14.67 23.26 13.61
CA ILE A 57 -15.53 22.96 12.46
C ILE A 57 -16.90 23.64 12.59
N LEU A 58 -17.39 23.90 13.80
CA LEU A 58 -18.70 24.53 14.03
C LEU A 58 -18.89 25.89 13.33
N PRO A 59 -17.97 26.87 13.40
CA PRO A 59 -18.10 28.12 12.65
C PRO A 59 -17.95 27.91 11.13
N LEU A 60 -17.16 26.92 10.70
CA LEU A 60 -17.02 26.59 9.27
C LEU A 60 -18.34 26.05 8.70
N LEU A 61 -19.09 25.28 9.49
CA LEU A 61 -20.41 24.76 9.11
C LEU A 61 -21.44 25.89 8.92
N LEU A 62 -21.34 26.97 9.70
CA LEU A 62 -22.19 28.15 9.55
C LEU A 62 -21.87 28.97 8.29
N LEU A 63 -20.65 28.86 7.77
CA LEU A 63 -20.23 29.50 6.52
C LEU A 63 -20.70 28.70 5.29
N LEU A 64 -20.92 27.41 5.43
CA LEU A 64 -21.39 26.52 4.36
C LEU A 64 -22.90 26.68 4.15
N PRO A 65 -23.37 27.10 2.95
CA PRO A 65 -24.79 27.15 2.67
C PRO A 65 -25.36 25.72 2.69
N PRO A 66 -26.30 25.37 3.59
CA PRO A 66 -26.74 23.98 3.78
C PRO A 66 -27.54 23.45 2.58
N ARG A 67 -28.20 24.35 1.82
CA ARG A 67 -29.02 23.96 0.66
C ARG A 67 -28.22 23.29 -0.46
N PRO A 68 -27.14 23.89 -0.99
CA PRO A 68 -26.32 23.23 -2.00
C PRO A 68 -25.55 22.03 -1.44
N THR A 69 -25.14 22.03 -0.17
CA THR A 69 -24.38 20.90 0.38
C THR A 69 -25.21 19.62 0.43
N PHE A 70 -26.44 19.68 0.95
CA PHE A 70 -27.35 18.53 0.94
C PHE A 70 -27.75 18.13 -0.49
N LEU A 71 -27.87 19.11 -1.40
CA LEU A 71 -28.14 18.83 -2.81
C LEU A 71 -26.97 18.05 -3.44
N PHE A 72 -25.74 18.55 -3.36
CA PHE A 72 -24.59 17.87 -3.94
C PHE A 72 -24.35 16.52 -3.26
N LEU A 73 -24.51 16.43 -1.94
CA LEU A 73 -24.34 15.18 -1.20
C LEU A 73 -25.39 14.13 -1.56
N GLY A 74 -26.65 14.52 -1.80
CA GLY A 74 -27.70 13.62 -2.26
C GLY A 74 -27.60 13.26 -3.75
N LEU A 75 -27.13 14.19 -4.58
CA LEU A 75 -26.95 14.00 -6.02
C LEU A 75 -25.67 13.20 -6.32
N PHE A 76 -24.68 13.24 -5.43
CA PHE A 76 -23.41 12.50 -5.55
C PHE A 76 -23.58 10.99 -5.82
N PRO A 77 -24.30 10.20 -5.00
CA PRO A 77 -24.49 8.77 -5.27
C PRO A 77 -25.26 8.52 -6.59
N LEU A 78 -26.16 9.42 -6.99
CA LEU A 78 -26.84 9.34 -8.29
C LEU A 78 -25.87 9.61 -9.45
N LEU A 79 -24.95 10.57 -9.30
CA LEU A 79 -23.89 10.80 -10.28
C LEU A 79 -22.95 9.61 -10.34
N CYS A 80 -22.54 9.03 -9.21
CA CYS A 80 -21.64 7.88 -9.19
C CYS A 80 -22.23 6.62 -9.82
N THR A 81 -23.56 6.43 -9.72
CA THR A 81 -24.26 5.25 -10.27
C THR A 81 -24.75 5.44 -11.70
N HIS A 82 -24.56 6.63 -12.28
CA HIS A 82 -24.99 6.94 -13.63
C HIS A 82 -24.18 6.15 -14.69
N PRO A 83 -24.79 5.59 -15.75
CA PRO A 83 -24.09 4.75 -16.73
C PRO A 83 -22.94 5.48 -17.45
N PHE A 84 -23.07 6.79 -17.68
CA PHE A 84 -22.00 7.60 -18.28
C PHE A 84 -20.77 7.73 -17.35
N THR A 85 -20.99 7.91 -16.04
CA THR A 85 -19.88 8.06 -15.09
C THR A 85 -19.21 6.71 -14.87
N LEU A 86 -19.96 5.63 -14.75
CA LEU A 86 -19.43 4.27 -14.63
C LEU A 86 -18.54 3.89 -15.83
N HIS A 87 -18.87 4.33 -17.05
CA HIS A 87 -18.03 4.09 -18.22
C HIS A 87 -16.80 5.01 -18.28
N THR A 88 -16.90 6.25 -17.78
CA THR A 88 -15.82 7.25 -17.87
C THR A 88 -14.80 7.12 -16.73
N ILE A 89 -15.24 6.71 -15.53
CA ILE A 89 -14.41 6.49 -14.33
C ILE A 89 -13.21 5.57 -14.60
N PRO A 90 -13.33 4.38 -15.22
CA PRO A 90 -12.17 3.51 -15.42
C PRO A 90 -11.11 4.16 -16.33
N ASN A 91 -11.52 4.94 -17.33
CA ASN A 91 -10.59 5.64 -18.24
C ASN A 91 -9.87 6.82 -17.55
N ILE A 92 -10.56 7.53 -16.67
CA ILE A 92 -9.94 8.59 -15.86
C ILE A 92 -9.02 7.98 -14.80
N LEU A 93 -9.47 6.91 -14.14
CA LEU A 93 -8.73 6.26 -13.08
C LEU A 93 -7.47 5.57 -13.60
N SER A 94 -7.50 4.99 -14.81
CA SER A 94 -6.32 4.44 -15.48
C SER A 94 -5.30 5.53 -15.80
N GLY A 95 -5.74 6.69 -16.30
CA GLY A 95 -4.88 7.86 -16.52
C GLY A 95 -4.31 8.45 -15.23
N ALA A 96 -5.03 8.35 -14.11
CA ALA A 96 -4.58 8.84 -12.81
C ALA A 96 -3.73 7.83 -12.00
N GLN A 97 -3.66 6.55 -12.40
CA GLN A 97 -2.84 5.52 -11.74
C GLN A 97 -1.39 5.96 -11.45
N PRO A 98 -0.62 6.54 -12.39
CA PRO A 98 0.77 6.92 -12.11
C PRO A 98 0.86 7.97 -10.99
N ILE A 99 -0.09 8.90 -10.93
CA ILE A 99 -0.15 9.92 -9.87
C ILE A 99 -0.50 9.27 -8.54
N PHE A 100 -1.51 8.40 -8.51
CA PHE A 100 -1.89 7.67 -7.30
C PHE A 100 -0.75 6.82 -6.76
N ASN A 101 -0.04 6.11 -7.64
CA ASN A 101 1.10 5.30 -7.25
C ASN A 101 2.25 6.17 -6.72
N ALA A 102 2.54 7.30 -7.37
CA ALA A 102 3.53 8.25 -6.87
C ALA A 102 3.17 8.79 -5.47
N VAL A 103 1.92 9.22 -5.27
CA VAL A 103 1.44 9.70 -3.96
C VAL A 103 1.51 8.59 -2.92
N ARG A 104 1.10 7.36 -3.25
CA ARG A 104 1.17 6.22 -2.35
C ARG A 104 2.61 5.89 -1.97
N THR A 105 3.54 5.90 -2.92
CA THR A 105 4.98 5.72 -2.66
C THR A 105 5.52 6.82 -1.75
N ARG A 106 5.10 8.07 -1.94
CA ARG A 106 5.50 9.20 -1.08
C ARG A 106 4.95 9.09 0.33
N LEU A 107 3.69 8.69 0.49
CA LEU A 107 3.08 8.47 1.80
C LEU A 107 3.72 7.29 2.52
N ALA A 108 3.96 6.18 1.82
CA ALA A 108 4.67 5.03 2.38
C ALA A 108 6.07 5.44 2.86
N ARG A 109 6.83 6.19 2.05
CA ARG A 109 8.14 6.72 2.46
C ARG A 109 8.05 7.62 3.69
N LEU A 110 7.06 8.50 3.76
CA LEU A 110 6.89 9.40 4.90
C LEU A 110 6.60 8.63 6.19
N ILE A 111 5.75 7.60 6.12
CA ILE A 111 5.46 6.72 7.25
C ILE A 111 6.72 5.93 7.64
N ASP A 112 7.48 5.43 6.67
CA ASP A 112 8.70 4.67 6.93
C ASP A 112 9.79 5.56 7.55
N ASP A 113 9.94 6.81 7.10
CA ASP A 113 10.86 7.80 7.67
C ASP A 113 10.53 8.11 9.13
N ASP A 114 9.25 8.16 9.49
CA ASP A 114 8.80 8.37 10.88
C ASP A 114 9.06 7.16 11.79
N ARG A 115 9.11 5.95 11.21
CA ARG A 115 9.43 4.70 11.92
C ARG A 115 10.92 4.44 12.09
N LEU A 116 11.78 5.31 11.54
CA LEU A 116 13.22 5.10 11.51
C LEU A 116 13.88 5.65 12.79
N GLU A 117 14.61 4.79 13.50
CA GLU A 117 15.34 5.20 14.72
C GLU A 117 16.46 6.20 14.43
N ASP A 118 16.73 7.11 15.39
CA ASP A 118 17.75 8.17 15.32
C ASP A 118 19.15 7.70 14.91
N GLN A 119 19.51 6.47 15.25
CA GLN A 119 20.81 5.90 14.89
C GLN A 119 20.98 5.74 13.38
N HIS A 120 19.91 5.37 12.67
CA HIS A 120 19.92 5.20 11.22
C HIS A 120 19.99 6.54 10.49
N TRP A 121 19.44 7.62 11.07
CA TRP A 121 19.51 8.97 10.51
C TRP A 121 20.94 9.53 10.38
N ARG A 122 21.86 9.04 11.23
CA ARG A 122 23.27 9.43 11.21
C ARG A 122 24.13 8.51 10.34
N ALA A 123 23.62 7.33 10.01
CA ALA A 123 24.32 6.34 9.19
C ALA A 123 24.19 6.67 7.70
N THR A 124 25.13 6.17 6.89
CA THR A 124 25.00 6.28 5.43
C THR A 124 23.95 5.29 4.95
N LEU A 125 22.82 5.79 4.45
CA LEU A 125 21.71 5.00 3.94
C LEU A 125 21.85 4.74 2.44
N ARG A 126 21.49 3.54 1.99
CA ARG A 126 21.35 3.18 0.58
C ARG A 126 20.10 2.33 0.37
N ASP A 127 19.52 2.43 -0.82
CA ASP A 127 18.44 1.54 -1.25
C ASP A 127 19.02 0.36 -2.03
N VAL A 128 18.70 -0.85 -1.61
CA VAL A 128 19.00 -2.07 -2.39
C VAL A 128 17.84 -2.38 -3.30
N GLU A 129 18.15 -2.66 -4.55
CA GLU A 129 17.18 -3.02 -5.57
C GLU A 129 17.26 -4.51 -5.89
N LEU A 130 16.09 -5.15 -5.95
CA LEU A 130 15.96 -6.57 -6.25
C LEU A 130 14.87 -6.73 -7.29
N PHE A 131 15.18 -7.40 -8.40
CA PHE A 131 14.19 -7.64 -9.46
C PHE A 131 13.67 -9.07 -9.37
N GLU A 132 12.38 -9.20 -9.11
CA GLU A 132 11.67 -10.48 -9.09
C GLU A 132 11.14 -10.80 -10.50
N ASN A 133 11.63 -11.91 -11.05
CA ASN A 133 11.01 -12.61 -12.18
C ASN A 133 10.29 -13.86 -11.62
N GLU A 134 9.34 -14.45 -12.33
CA GLU A 134 8.47 -15.57 -11.87
C GLU A 134 9.20 -16.87 -11.41
N ARG A 135 10.54 -16.89 -11.32
CA ARG A 135 11.35 -18.00 -10.80
C ARG A 135 12.03 -17.62 -9.48
N SER A 136 11.78 -18.42 -8.45
CA SER A 136 12.10 -18.17 -7.04
C SER A 136 13.54 -18.55 -6.64
N ASN A 137 14.28 -17.61 -6.05
CA ASN A 137 14.82 -17.65 -4.68
C ASN A 137 15.61 -16.35 -4.43
N LEU A 138 15.17 -15.53 -3.47
CA LEU A 138 15.67 -14.17 -3.23
C LEU A 138 16.68 -14.12 -2.09
N THR A 139 17.73 -14.94 -2.15
CA THR A 139 18.84 -14.86 -1.19
C THR A 139 20.02 -14.19 -1.84
N PHE A 140 20.28 -12.93 -1.49
CA PHE A 140 21.54 -12.25 -1.80
C PHE A 140 22.24 -11.88 -0.49
N ALA A 141 23.57 -11.86 -0.55
CA ALA A 141 24.41 -11.43 0.55
C ALA A 141 24.77 -9.95 0.35
N LEU A 142 24.68 -9.18 1.42
CA LEU A 142 25.17 -7.80 1.44
C LEU A 142 26.69 -7.78 1.53
N GLU A 143 27.29 -6.69 1.06
CA GLU A 143 28.69 -6.40 1.33
C GLU A 143 28.93 -6.29 2.86
N PRO A 144 30.14 -6.60 3.36
CA PRO A 144 30.47 -6.41 4.77
C PRO A 144 30.17 -4.97 5.23
N GLY A 145 29.64 -4.85 6.45
CA GLY A 145 29.29 -3.55 7.05
C GLY A 145 27.92 -3.02 6.68
N TRP A 146 27.27 -3.58 5.67
CA TRP A 146 25.91 -3.22 5.30
C TRP A 146 24.89 -4.14 5.98
N VAL A 147 23.92 -3.52 6.66
CA VAL A 147 22.87 -4.22 7.38
C VAL A 147 21.51 -3.69 6.91
N PHE A 148 20.52 -4.58 6.86
CA PHE A 148 19.15 -4.18 6.59
C PHE A 148 18.57 -3.43 7.78
N VAL A 149 17.76 -2.41 7.50
CA VAL A 149 16.94 -1.78 8.53
C VAL A 149 15.92 -2.81 9.02
N GLU A 150 15.96 -3.15 10.30
CA GLU A 150 15.13 -4.22 10.89
C GLU A 150 13.63 -3.86 10.94
N THR A 151 13.33 -2.56 11.03
CA THR A 151 11.95 -2.05 11.09
C THR A 151 11.24 -2.04 9.74
N GLU A 152 11.98 -2.27 8.65
CA GLU A 152 11.48 -2.23 7.28
C GLU A 152 11.59 -3.59 6.59
N ASP A 153 10.55 -3.95 5.85
CA ASP A 153 10.55 -5.08 4.95
C ASP A 153 10.72 -4.65 3.49
N TRP A 154 10.86 -5.64 2.60
CA TRP A 154 10.87 -5.41 1.17
C TRP A 154 9.59 -4.71 0.70
N ARG A 155 9.75 -3.58 0.00
CA ARG A 155 8.64 -2.82 -0.58
C ARG A 155 8.68 -2.88 -2.10
N PRO A 156 7.55 -3.13 -2.77
CA PRO A 156 7.51 -3.10 -4.22
C PRO A 156 7.54 -1.64 -4.71
N ASP A 157 8.27 -1.38 -5.78
CA ASP A 157 8.23 -0.09 -6.47
C ASP A 157 6.90 0.04 -7.22
N MET A 158 5.98 0.84 -6.68
CA MET A 158 4.66 1.09 -7.27
C MET A 158 4.72 2.08 -8.45
N GLU A 159 5.79 2.86 -8.56
CA GLU A 159 5.95 3.86 -9.64
C GLU A 159 6.48 3.20 -10.92
N GLY A 160 7.23 2.11 -10.79
CA GLY A 160 7.89 1.48 -11.95
C GLY A 160 9.01 2.36 -12.52
N SER A 161 9.64 3.17 -11.67
CA SER A 161 10.65 4.19 -12.03
C SER A 161 11.86 3.65 -12.80
N TRP A 162 12.09 2.34 -12.71
CA TRP A 162 13.18 1.62 -13.38
C TRP A 162 12.93 1.34 -14.87
N VAL A 163 11.70 1.51 -15.37
CA VAL A 163 11.34 1.33 -16.78
C VAL A 163 10.78 2.63 -17.34
N THR A 164 11.08 2.99 -18.59
CA THR A 164 10.42 4.12 -19.27
C THR A 164 9.24 3.56 -20.06
N PRO A 165 7.99 4.05 -19.89
CA PRO A 165 7.60 5.36 -19.33
C PRO A 165 7.15 5.39 -17.86
N GLY A 166 7.54 4.41 -17.02
CA GLY A 166 7.23 4.41 -15.59
C GLY A 166 5.80 3.94 -15.29
N VAL A 167 5.42 2.80 -15.86
CA VAL A 167 4.03 2.34 -15.84
C VAL A 167 3.95 0.99 -15.14
N ALA A 168 3.74 1.01 -13.82
CA ALA A 168 3.48 -0.17 -13.02
C ALA A 168 2.00 -0.28 -12.63
N ASP A 169 1.53 -1.53 -12.44
CA ASP A 169 0.21 -1.82 -11.89
C ASP A 169 0.11 -1.39 -10.41
N LYS A 170 -1.09 -1.46 -9.82
CA LYS A 170 -1.41 -1.20 -8.41
C LYS A 170 -0.53 -1.97 -7.41
N ASN A 171 0.07 -3.06 -7.86
CA ASN A 171 0.92 -3.97 -7.10
C ASN A 171 2.41 -3.89 -7.48
N GLY A 172 2.80 -2.92 -8.32
CA GLY A 172 4.20 -2.71 -8.74
C GLY A 172 4.68 -3.62 -9.88
N TRP A 173 3.77 -4.34 -10.55
CA TRP A 173 4.12 -5.21 -11.68
C TRP A 173 4.18 -4.42 -12.98
N VAL A 174 5.20 -4.71 -13.78
CA VAL A 174 5.33 -4.23 -15.16
C VAL A 174 5.23 -5.46 -16.07
N TYR A 175 4.34 -5.39 -17.06
CA TYR A 175 4.11 -6.43 -18.06
C TYR A 175 4.80 -6.03 -19.36
N THR A 176 5.48 -6.98 -20.00
CA THR A 176 6.12 -6.77 -21.29
C THR A 176 5.93 -7.99 -22.18
N ASN A 177 6.14 -7.81 -23.48
CA ASN A 177 6.42 -8.94 -24.37
C ASN A 177 7.70 -9.69 -23.95
N ASP A 178 7.89 -10.87 -24.53
CA ASP A 178 9.06 -11.75 -24.35
C ASP A 178 10.41 -11.05 -24.62
N ALA A 179 10.42 -10.03 -25.48
CA ALA A 179 11.59 -9.24 -25.82
C ALA A 179 11.86 -8.00 -24.93
N TRP A 180 11.06 -7.73 -23.89
CA TRP A 180 11.23 -6.56 -22.99
C TRP A 180 11.19 -5.18 -23.68
N LEU A 181 10.51 -5.05 -24.82
CA LEU A 181 10.50 -3.81 -25.62
C LEU A 181 9.29 -2.91 -25.36
N ASP A 182 8.21 -3.45 -24.80
CA ASP A 182 6.94 -2.73 -24.71
C ASP A 182 6.33 -2.80 -23.29
N PRO A 183 6.76 -1.94 -22.35
CA PRO A 183 6.31 -2.00 -20.97
C PRO A 183 4.92 -1.38 -20.74
N HIS A 184 4.04 -2.16 -20.12
CA HIS A 184 2.66 -1.81 -19.80
C HIS A 184 2.31 -2.13 -18.34
N SER A 185 1.43 -1.34 -17.73
CA SER A 185 0.87 -1.63 -16.40
C SER A 185 -0.23 -2.69 -16.43
N ILE A 186 -0.84 -2.93 -17.59
CA ILE A 186 -1.94 -3.87 -17.77
C ILE A 186 -1.54 -4.86 -18.87
N PRO A 187 -1.73 -6.18 -18.68
CA PRO A 187 -1.44 -7.15 -19.71
C PRO A 187 -2.41 -6.98 -20.89
N LEU A 188 -1.87 -6.80 -22.09
CA LEU A 188 -2.63 -6.79 -23.35
C LEU A 188 -3.25 -8.16 -23.62
N GLU A 189 -4.47 -8.16 -24.16
CA GLU A 189 -5.23 -9.39 -24.48
C GLU A 189 -4.43 -10.33 -25.40
N GLU A 190 -3.70 -9.75 -26.37
CA GLU A 190 -2.87 -10.47 -27.34
C GLU A 190 -1.69 -11.22 -26.69
N TRP A 191 -1.17 -10.71 -25.58
CA TRP A 191 -0.07 -11.36 -24.87
C TRP A 191 -0.53 -12.53 -24.00
N ARG A 192 -1.83 -12.59 -23.67
CA ARG A 192 -2.40 -13.74 -22.93
C ARG A 192 -2.34 -15.02 -23.74
N THR A 193 -2.37 -14.93 -25.08
CA THR A 193 -2.31 -16.09 -25.98
C THR A 193 -0.89 -16.39 -26.47
N THR A 194 -0.08 -15.34 -26.68
CA THR A 194 1.27 -15.47 -27.27
C THR A 194 2.36 -15.71 -26.23
N GLY A 195 2.12 -15.30 -24.98
CA GLY A 195 3.08 -15.32 -23.88
C GLY A 195 3.40 -13.90 -23.41
N MET A 196 3.36 -13.70 -22.09
CA MET A 196 3.71 -12.45 -21.44
C MET A 196 4.81 -12.68 -20.42
N THR A 197 5.66 -11.69 -20.21
CA THR A 197 6.56 -11.67 -19.06
C THR A 197 6.21 -10.51 -18.15
N ARG A 198 6.38 -10.69 -16.84
CA ARG A 198 6.22 -9.62 -15.86
C ARG A 198 7.41 -9.57 -14.94
N ARG A 199 7.78 -8.36 -14.52
CA ARG A 199 8.82 -8.12 -13.52
C ARG A 199 8.33 -7.09 -12.53
N ARG A 200 8.78 -7.26 -11.29
CA ARG A 200 8.57 -6.31 -10.22
C ARG A 200 9.90 -5.98 -9.58
N ARG A 201 10.11 -4.69 -9.32
CA ARG A 201 11.25 -4.20 -8.56
C ARG A 201 10.84 -4.13 -7.11
N TRP A 202 11.66 -4.71 -6.25
CA TRP A 202 11.62 -4.59 -4.82
C TRP A 202 12.74 -3.67 -4.38
N THR A 203 12.47 -2.87 -3.36
CA THR A 203 13.46 -1.99 -2.74
C THR A 203 13.47 -2.24 -1.24
N ARG A 204 14.63 -2.10 -0.61
CA ARG A 204 14.77 -2.12 0.85
C ARG A 204 15.96 -1.28 1.26
N ARG A 205 15.83 -0.52 2.35
CA ARG A 205 16.93 0.30 2.89
C ARG A 205 17.96 -0.56 3.61
N ILE A 206 19.22 -0.21 3.37
CA ILE A 206 20.37 -0.67 4.13
C ILE A 206 21.10 0.53 4.71
N TYR A 207 21.68 0.33 5.89
CA TYR A 207 22.55 1.31 6.51
C TYR A 207 23.92 0.68 6.73
N TYR A 208 24.94 1.52 6.76
CA TYR A 208 26.29 1.11 7.06
C TYR A 208 26.52 1.16 8.57
N ASP A 209 26.85 0.02 9.15
CA ASP A 209 27.22 -0.11 10.55
C ASP A 209 28.75 -0.22 10.68
N GLN A 210 29.35 0.80 11.32
CA GLN A 210 30.80 0.88 11.51
C GLN A 210 31.33 -0.17 12.47
N ASN A 211 30.49 -0.68 13.39
CA ASN A 211 30.93 -1.63 14.42
C ASN A 211 31.13 -3.04 13.84
N THR A 212 30.27 -3.47 12.91
CA THR A 212 30.35 -4.81 12.30
C THR A 212 31.54 -4.99 11.37
N ASP A 213 32.06 -3.91 10.77
CA ASP A 213 33.29 -3.95 9.97
C ASP A 213 34.57 -4.01 10.81
N ALA A 214 34.59 -3.30 11.94
CA ALA A 214 35.71 -3.32 12.88
C ALA A 214 35.90 -4.72 13.50
N GLU A 215 34.82 -5.46 13.75
CA GLU A 215 34.88 -6.80 14.34
C GLU A 215 35.37 -7.88 13.35
N LYS A 216 35.20 -7.68 12.04
CA LYS A 216 35.67 -8.62 11.00
C LYS A 216 37.10 -8.37 10.53
N SER A 217 37.72 -7.26 10.93
CA SER A 217 39.09 -6.87 10.54
C SER A 217 40.15 -7.20 11.60
N VAL A 218 39.75 -7.90 12.68
CA VAL A 218 40.62 -8.45 13.74
C VAL A 218 40.70 -9.97 13.61
#